data_AF-A0A848ISB9-F1
#
_entry.id   AF-A0A848ISB9-F1
#
_cell.length_a   1.000
_cell.length_b   1.000
_cell.length_c   1.000
_cell.angle_alpha   90.00
_cell.angle_beta   90.00
_cell.angle_gamma   90.00
#
_symmetry.space_group_name_H-M   'P 1'
#
loop_
_entity.id
_entity.type
_entity.pdbx_description
1 polymer ?
#
loop_
_entity_poly.entity_id
_entity_poly.type
_entity_poly.pdbx_seq_one_letter_code
_entity_poly.pdbx_strand_id
1 'polypeptide(L)' 'MPERHGRLRIIAGITVRAEWFPPLSWFAIASVAGYSRWGTGPDELDLLRLIESFVSLPGQPTL' A
#
# COMPACT_ATOMS: atom_id res chain seq x y z
N MET A 1 -11.67 -21.36 -3.77
CA MET A 1 -10.25 -20.92 -3.63
C MET A 1 -10.29 -19.80 -2.62
N PRO A 2 -9.65 -19.88 -1.45
CA PRO A 2 -9.92 -18.90 -0.41
C PRO A 2 -9.48 -17.52 -0.91
N GLU A 3 -10.46 -16.63 -1.00
CA GLU A 3 -10.30 -15.20 -1.30
C GLU A 3 -9.23 -14.58 -0.40
N ARG A 4 -7.98 -14.54 -0.87
CA ARG A 4 -6.92 -13.69 -0.32
C ARG A 4 -7.27 -12.25 -0.67
N HIS A 5 -8.27 -11.71 0.03
CA HIS A 5 -8.56 -10.30 0.03
C HIS A 5 -7.36 -9.58 0.65
N GLY A 6 -6.40 -9.20 -0.19
CA GLY A 6 -5.12 -8.61 0.19
C GLY A 6 -5.36 -7.32 0.96
N ARG A 7 -5.37 -7.38 2.29
CA ARG A 7 -5.42 -6.21 3.16
C ARG A 7 -4.05 -5.56 3.17
N LEU A 8 -4.01 -4.25 2.94
CA LEU A 8 -2.79 -3.47 2.99
C LEU A 8 -2.81 -2.59 4.23
N ARG A 9 -1.72 -2.59 4.99
CA ARG A 9 -1.59 -1.77 6.21
C ARG A 9 -0.20 -1.14 6.27
N ILE A 10 -0.16 0.16 6.53
CA ILE A 10 1.08 0.89 6.83
C ILE A 10 1.13 1.12 8.33
N ILE A 11 2.20 0.64 8.98
CA ILE A 11 2.40 0.72 10.43
C ILE A 11 3.71 1.47 10.68
N ALA A 12 3.65 2.48 11.55
CA ALA A 12 4.81 3.20 12.05
C ALA A 12 4.96 2.92 13.55
N GLY A 13 5.94 2.09 13.92
CA GLY A 13 6.07 1.57 15.28
C GLY A 13 4.87 0.68 15.64
N ILE A 14 4.04 1.14 16.58
CA ILE A 14 2.78 0.48 16.97
C ILE A 14 1.54 1.12 16.33
N THR A 15 1.69 2.26 15.67
CA THR A 15 0.56 3.05 15.17
C THR A 15 0.27 2.70 13.73
N VAL A 16 -0.98 2.38 13.44
CA VAL A 16 -1.48 2.15 12.09
C VAL A 16 -1.71 3.50 11.43
N ARG A 17 -0.92 3.82 10.42
CA ARG A 17 -1.02 5.09 9.69
C ARG A 17 -2.04 5.04 8.57
N ALA A 18 -2.21 3.88 7.95
CA ALA A 18 -3.22 3.66 6.93
C ALA A 18 -3.58 2.18 6.82
N GLU A 19 -4.84 1.90 6.46
CA GLU A 19 -5.36 0.56 6.24
C GLU A 19 -6.33 0.58 5.06
N TRP A 20 -6.14 -0.36 4.13
CA TRP A 20 -7.01 -0.52 2.97
C TRP A 20 -7.46 -1.96 2.82
N PHE A 21 -8.73 -2.11 2.50
CA PHE A 21 -9.37 -3.37 2.14
C PHE A 21 -9.53 -3.44 0.62
N PRO A 22 -9.66 -4.65 0.02
CA PRO A 22 -9.93 -4.76 -1.40
C PRO A 22 -11.22 -4.04 -1.80
N PRO A 23 -11.27 -3.43 -2.99
CA PRO A 23 -10.21 -3.40 -4.01
C PRO A 23 -9.16 -2.28 -3.79
N LEU A 24 -9.37 -1.38 -2.83
CA LEU A 24 -8.57 -0.17 -2.65
C LEU A 24 -7.10 -0.45 -2.31
N SER A 25 -6.83 -1.55 -1.60
CA SER A 25 -5.47 -2.01 -1.30
C SER A 25 -4.66 -2.27 -2.58
N TRP A 26 -5.28 -2.88 -3.58
CA TRP A 26 -4.66 -3.14 -4.88
C TRP A 26 -4.47 -1.86 -5.70
N PHE A 27 -5.44 -0.94 -5.66
CA PHE A 27 -5.30 0.36 -6.34
C PHE A 27 -4.12 1.17 -5.79
N ALA A 28 -3.94 1.20 -4.47
CA ALA A 28 -2.82 1.91 -3.84
C ALA A 28 -1.46 1.38 -4.32
N ILE A 29 -1.30 0.05 -4.34
CA ILE A 29 -0.09 -0.60 -4.86
C ILE A 29 0.09 -0.32 -6.35
N ALA A 30 -0.96 -0.50 -7.16
CA ALA A 30 -0.87 -0.31 -8.60
C ALA A 30 -0.49 1.12 -8.99
N SER A 31 -0.87 2.12 -8.17
CA SER A 31 -0.50 3.52 -8.39
C SER A 31 1.00 3.79 -8.30
N VAL A 32 1.76 2.98 -7.57
CA VAL A 32 3.22 3.14 -7.37
C VAL A 32 4.06 2.08 -8.09
N ALA A 33 3.47 0.93 -8.45
CA ALA A 33 4.16 -0.22 -9.05
C ALA A 33 4.46 -0.10 -10.56
N GLY A 34 4.22 1.07 -11.17
CA GLY A 34 4.66 1.36 -12.53
C GLY A 34 4.19 0.32 -13.58
N TYR A 35 2.89 0.01 -13.61
CA TYR A 35 2.23 -0.86 -14.61
C TYR A 35 2.68 -2.35 -14.67
N SER A 36 3.70 -2.80 -13.93
CA SER A 36 4.44 -4.01 -14.34
C SER A 36 3.88 -5.36 -13.86
N ARG A 37 3.08 -5.43 -12.78
CA ARG A 37 2.76 -6.73 -12.14
C ARG A 37 1.31 -6.90 -11.69
N TRP A 38 0.36 -6.48 -12.50
CA TRP A 38 -1.05 -6.74 -12.21
C TRP A 38 -1.31 -8.26 -12.10
N GLY A 39 -1.84 -8.71 -10.96
CA GLY A 39 -2.25 -10.11 -10.74
C GLY A 39 -1.19 -11.03 -10.11
N THR A 40 0.07 -10.59 -10.04
CA THR A 40 1.09 -11.17 -9.15
C THR A 40 1.26 -10.19 -7.99
N GLY A 41 1.32 -10.66 -6.75
CA GLY A 41 1.36 -9.75 -5.59
C GLY A 41 2.47 -8.69 -5.71
N PRO A 42 2.34 -7.54 -5.01
CA PRO A 42 3.38 -6.52 -5.00
C PRO A 42 4.74 -7.12 -4.66
N ASP A 43 5.79 -6.70 -5.36
CA ASP A 43 7.14 -7.00 -4.93
C ASP A 43 7.60 -6.02 -3.83
N GLU A 44 8.77 -6.30 -3.23
CA GLU A 44 9.31 -5.47 -2.16
C GLU A 44 9.55 -4.02 -2.59
N LEU A 45 9.94 -3.81 -3.85
CA LEU A 45 10.21 -2.48 -4.40
C LEU A 45 8.92 -1.68 -4.55
N ASP A 46 7.83 -2.32 -4.96
CA ASP A 46 6.51 -1.70 -5.03
C ASP A 46 6.01 -1.26 -3.64
N LEU A 47 6.23 -2.09 -2.61
CA LEU A 47 5.88 -1.75 -1.22
C LEU A 47 6.74 -0.61 -0.67
N LEU A 48 8.04 -0.61 -0.97
CA LEU A 48 8.93 0.49 -0.57
C LEU A 48 8.50 1.81 -1.21
N ARG A 49 8.18 1.81 -2.51
CA ARG A 49 7.64 3.01 -3.18
C ARG A 49 6.32 3.48 -2.59
N LEU A 50 5.46 2.56 -2.14
CA LEU A 50 4.22 2.94 -1.46
C LEU A 50 4.49 3.65 -0.13
N ILE A 51 5.43 3.13 0.66
CA ILE A 51 5.85 3.74 1.93
C ILE A 51 6.49 5.09 1.66
N GLU A 52 7.40 5.19 0.69
CA GLU A 52 8.03 6.46 0.29
C GLU A 52 7.00 7.48 -0.18
N SER A 53 6.03 7.07 -1.00
CA SER A 53 4.91 7.94 -1.40
C SER A 53 4.14 8.45 -0.17
N PHE A 54 3.86 7.58 0.80
CA PHE A 54 3.14 7.96 2.02
C PHE A 54 3.95 8.88 2.94
N VAL A 55 5.27 8.68 3.05
CA VAL A 55 6.17 9.49 3.89
C VAL A 55 6.56 10.81 3.19
N SER A 56 6.67 10.79 1.86
CA SER A 56 7.07 11.94 1.06
C SER A 56 5.93 12.92 0.79
N LEU A 57 4.67 12.57 1.09
CA LEU A 57 3.55 13.51 1.03
C LEU A 57 3.75 14.62 2.09
N PRO A 58 4.13 15.85 1.70
CA PRO A 58 4.21 16.96 2.64
C PRO A 58 2.77 17.41 2.87
N GLY A 59 2.16 16.97 3.97
CA GLY A 59 0.88 17.53 4.42
C GLY A 59 -0.18 16.58 4.95
N GLN A 60 0.14 15.34 5.36
CA GLN A 60 -0.87 14.58 6.11
C GLN A 60 -0.80 14.96 7.60
N PRO A 61 -1.87 15.56 8.17
CA PRO A 61 -1.86 16.01 9.56
C PRO A 61 -1.79 14.81 10.49
N THR A 62 -0.99 14.95 11.53
CA THR A 62 -1.15 14.17 12.76
C THR A 62 -2.54 14.49 13.32
N LEU A 63 -3.50 13.59 13.12
CA LEU A 63 -4.70 13.48 13.95
C LEU A 63 -4.68 12.13 14.65
#